data_AF-A0A1Y2W5H6-F1
#
_entry.id   AF-A0A1Y2W5H6-F1
#
_cell.length_a   1.000
_cell.length_b   1.000
_cell.length_c   1.000
_cell.angle_alpha   90.00
_cell.angle_beta   90.00
_cell.angle_gamma   90.00
#
_symmetry.space_group_name_H-M   'P 1'
#
loop_
_entity.id
_entity.type
_entity.pdbx_description
1 polymer ?
#
loop_
_entity_poly.entity_id
_entity_poly.type
_entity_poly.pdbx_seq_one_letter_code
_entity_poly.pdbx_strand_id
1 'polypeptide(L)'
;MQLIAQSLVVLGIAAFSSLANAQTVAFGQELQNDDQTNHWVTWVDGEKACPGQQVLDVLTETPCGQPFNLGEVEYEFSGCSGDNGAPTVLLDSSGLQIGGCSANANNKINCHDGNHDIIKHGTCTIVNGS
;
A
#
# COMPACT_ATOMS: atom_id res chain seq x y z
N MET A 1 -5.70 67.25 16.03
CA MET A 1 -5.87 66.19 15.02
C MET A 1 -4.81 65.15 15.28
N GLN A 2 -5.16 64.01 15.88
CA GLN A 2 -4.24 62.88 16.05
C GLN A 2 -5.07 61.60 16.02
N LEU A 3 -4.74 60.74 15.07
CA LEU A 3 -5.53 59.60 14.62
C LEU A 3 -5.42 58.44 15.60
N ILE A 4 -6.57 57.86 15.94
CA ILE A 4 -6.70 56.64 16.74
C ILE A 4 -6.46 55.45 15.79
N ALA A 5 -5.27 54.86 15.83
CA ALA A 5 -4.97 53.65 15.07
C ALA A 5 -5.46 52.44 15.89
N GLN A 6 -6.66 51.93 15.56
CA GLN A 6 -7.15 50.66 16.09
C GLN A 6 -6.41 49.52 15.37
N SER A 7 -5.56 48.83 16.10
CA SER A 7 -4.81 47.66 15.62
C SER A 7 -5.73 46.45 15.57
N LEU A 8 -6.26 46.11 14.39
CA LEU A 8 -6.95 44.85 14.16
C LEU A 8 -5.91 43.72 14.08
N VAL A 9 -5.78 42.94 15.15
CA VAL A 9 -5.05 41.67 15.10
C VAL A 9 -5.99 40.62 14.53
N VAL A 10 -5.88 40.35 13.23
CA VAL A 10 -6.54 39.21 12.60
C VAL A 10 -5.75 37.95 12.97
N LEU A 11 -6.23 37.17 13.94
CA LEU A 11 -5.76 35.80 14.15
C LEU A 11 -6.19 34.97 12.94
N GLY A 12 -5.27 34.79 11.99
CA GLY A 12 -5.43 33.83 10.90
C GLY A 12 -5.37 32.41 11.47
N ILE A 13 -6.53 31.78 11.66
CA ILE A 13 -6.61 30.35 11.91
C ILE A 13 -6.28 29.65 10.58
N ALA A 14 -5.03 29.23 10.41
CA ALA A 14 -4.68 28.29 9.37
C ALA A 14 -5.33 26.94 9.74
N ALA A 15 -6.50 26.67 9.16
CA ALA A 15 -7.07 25.34 9.16
C ALA A 15 -6.16 24.45 8.31
N PHE A 16 -5.22 23.78 8.95
CA PHE A 16 -4.52 22.66 8.33
C PHE A 16 -5.51 21.51 8.24
N SER A 17 -6.33 21.52 7.18
CA SER A 17 -7.07 20.35 6.76
C SER A 17 -6.03 19.32 6.33
N SER A 18 -5.54 18.51 7.27
CA SER A 18 -4.80 17.31 6.95
C SER A 18 -5.74 16.42 6.16
N LEU A 19 -5.65 16.49 4.83
CA LEU A 19 -6.23 15.48 3.96
C LEU A 19 -5.57 14.17 4.36
N ALA A 20 -6.27 13.37 5.15
CA ALA A 20 -5.87 11.99 5.41
C ALA A 20 -5.93 11.30 4.05
N ASN A 21 -4.78 11.20 3.38
CA ASN A 21 -4.68 10.37 2.19
C ASN A 21 -4.91 8.94 2.67
N ALA A 22 -6.02 8.33 2.24
CA ALA A 22 -6.25 6.92 2.46
C ALA A 22 -5.07 6.17 1.82
N GLN A 23 -4.26 5.51 2.64
CA GLN A 23 -3.14 4.72 2.15
C GLN A 23 -3.71 3.44 1.54
N THR A 24 -3.20 3.11 0.36
CA THR A 24 -3.60 1.91 -0.38
C THR A 24 -2.38 1.03 -0.52
N VAL A 25 -2.53 -0.25 -0.25
CA VAL A 25 -1.48 -1.27 -0.41
C VAL A 25 -1.75 -2.02 -1.70
N ALA A 26 -0.85 -1.98 -2.66
CA ALA A 26 -0.95 -2.75 -3.88
C ALA A 26 -0.35 -4.15 -3.69
N PHE A 27 -0.90 -5.14 -4.38
CA PHE A 27 -0.34 -6.49 -4.43
C PHE A 27 -0.29 -7.00 -5.88
N GLY A 28 0.65 -7.88 -6.15
CA GLY A 28 0.93 -8.36 -7.49
C GLY A 28 1.88 -9.55 -7.49
N GLN A 29 2.36 -9.89 -8.68
CA GLN A 29 3.44 -10.85 -8.87
C GLN A 29 4.64 -10.20 -9.55
N GLU A 30 5.84 -10.55 -9.12
CA GLU A 30 7.08 -10.27 -9.84
C GLU A 30 7.39 -11.42 -10.80
N LEU A 31 7.79 -11.10 -12.03
CA LEU A 31 8.04 -12.06 -13.08
C LEU A 31 9.51 -12.51 -13.11
N GLN A 32 9.73 -13.80 -12.85
CA GLN A 32 11.02 -14.47 -12.95
C GLN A 32 12.13 -13.75 -12.18
N ASN A 33 12.09 -13.81 -10.84
CA ASN A 33 13.14 -13.27 -9.97
C ASN A 33 14.48 -14.04 -10.17
N ASP A 34 15.54 -13.68 -9.45
CA ASP A 34 16.88 -14.30 -9.58
C ASP A 34 16.87 -15.86 -9.45
N ASP A 35 15.87 -16.40 -8.74
CA ASP A 35 15.64 -17.84 -8.56
C ASP A 35 14.80 -18.49 -9.69
N GLN A 36 14.51 -17.73 -10.75
CA GLN A 36 13.65 -18.09 -11.89
C GLN A 36 12.20 -18.43 -11.52
N THR A 37 11.75 -18.01 -10.34
CA THR A 37 10.37 -18.21 -9.85
C THR A 37 9.63 -16.88 -9.82
N ASN A 38 8.30 -16.93 -9.96
CA ASN A 38 7.47 -15.75 -9.75
C ASN A 38 7.17 -15.63 -8.26
N HIS A 39 7.18 -14.41 -7.73
CA HIS A 39 6.91 -14.16 -6.31
C HIS A 39 5.74 -13.22 -6.14
N TRP A 40 5.00 -13.37 -5.06
CA TRP A 40 4.08 -12.34 -4.58
C TRP A 40 4.86 -11.12 -4.14
N VAL A 41 4.36 -9.95 -4.51
CA VAL A 41 4.95 -8.67 -4.13
C VAL A 41 3.88 -7.69 -3.66
N THR A 42 4.27 -6.80 -2.76
CA THR A 42 3.43 -5.75 -2.18
C THR A 42 4.16 -4.42 -2.12
N TRP A 43 3.44 -3.31 -2.27
CA TRP A 43 4.01 -1.96 -2.21
C TRP A 43 2.94 -0.93 -1.86
N VAL A 44 3.34 0.30 -1.53
CA VAL A 44 2.40 1.41 -1.35
C VAL A 44 1.88 1.85 -2.73
N ASP A 45 0.58 1.76 -2.95
CA ASP A 45 -0.02 2.15 -4.21
C ASP A 45 0.12 3.67 -4.44
N GLY A 46 0.49 4.05 -5.66
CA GLY A 46 0.88 5.43 -5.99
C GLY A 46 2.37 5.73 -5.82
N GLU A 47 3.11 4.88 -5.11
CA GLU A 47 4.58 4.89 -5.12
C GLU A 47 5.14 3.99 -6.24
N LYS A 48 6.46 4.09 -6.48
CA LYS A 48 7.13 3.24 -7.46
C LYS A 48 7.18 1.81 -6.94
N ALA A 49 6.55 0.90 -7.68
CA ALA A 49 6.65 -0.53 -7.37
C ALA A 49 8.11 -1.00 -7.41
N CYS A 50 8.93 -0.59 -8.39
CA CYS A 50 10.36 -0.96 -8.45
C CYS A 50 11.28 0.23 -8.14
N PRO A 51 12.29 0.10 -7.26
CA PRO A 51 12.61 -1.05 -6.38
C PRO A 51 11.88 -1.00 -5.02
N GLY A 52 10.68 -0.42 -4.97
CA GLY A 52 9.94 -0.15 -3.73
C GLY A 52 9.06 -1.32 -3.26
N GLN A 53 9.09 -2.45 -3.96
CA GLN A 53 8.29 -3.62 -3.65
C GLN A 53 8.95 -4.43 -2.54
N GLN A 54 8.13 -4.97 -1.66
CA GLN A 54 8.53 -6.06 -0.81
C GLN A 54 8.12 -7.38 -1.47
N VAL A 55 9.09 -8.29 -1.59
CA VAL A 55 8.87 -9.68 -1.98
C VAL A 55 8.37 -10.47 -0.77
N LEU A 56 7.32 -11.26 -0.97
CA LEU A 56 6.72 -12.11 0.06
C LEU A 56 7.22 -13.55 -0.13
N ASP A 57 6.44 -14.39 -0.80
CA ASP A 57 6.77 -15.79 -1.09
C ASP A 57 6.57 -16.09 -2.58
N VAL A 58 6.96 -17.31 -2.98
CA VAL A 58 6.72 -17.82 -4.33
C VAL A 58 5.22 -17.81 -4.65
N LEU A 59 4.89 -17.55 -5.91
CA LEU A 59 3.52 -17.40 -6.40
C LEU A 59 2.67 -18.69 -6.26
N THR A 60 3.33 -19.83 -6.04
CA THR A 60 2.67 -21.13 -5.78
C THR A 60 2.21 -21.30 -4.33
N GLU A 61 2.60 -20.39 -3.46
CA GLU A 61 2.24 -20.35 -2.04
C GLU A 61 1.37 -19.14 -1.74
N THR A 62 0.58 -19.25 -0.67
CA THR A 62 -0.39 -18.21 -0.30
C THR A 62 0.33 -16.96 0.21
N PRO A 63 -0.05 -15.74 -0.23
CA PRO A 63 0.52 -14.50 0.30
C PRO A 63 -0.05 -14.15 1.68
N CYS A 64 -1.00 -14.93 2.20
CA CYS A 64 -1.66 -14.69 3.49
C CYS A 64 -0.90 -15.30 4.68
N GLY A 65 -1.08 -14.71 5.87
CA GLY A 65 -0.45 -15.19 7.11
C GLY A 65 1.05 -14.91 7.18
N GLN A 66 1.56 -14.09 6.27
CA GLN A 66 2.95 -13.66 6.23
C GLN A 66 3.01 -12.15 6.54
N PRO A 67 3.69 -11.74 7.62
CA PRO A 67 3.85 -10.33 7.94
C PRO A 67 4.80 -9.66 6.95
N PHE A 68 4.50 -8.42 6.58
CA PHE A 68 5.32 -7.59 5.71
C PHE A 68 5.35 -6.13 6.16
N ASN A 69 6.37 -5.39 5.77
CA ASN A 69 6.61 -4.02 6.19
C ASN A 69 6.57 -3.06 5.00
N LEU A 70 5.69 -2.06 5.06
CA LEU A 70 5.73 -0.93 4.14
C LEU A 70 6.16 0.31 4.93
N GLY A 71 7.43 0.67 4.81
CA GLY A 71 8.05 1.67 5.68
C GLY A 71 8.23 1.13 7.10
N GLU A 72 7.70 1.84 8.10
CA GLU A 72 7.75 1.45 9.52
C GLU A 72 6.49 0.71 9.99
N VAL A 73 5.55 0.43 9.09
CA VAL A 73 4.27 -0.20 9.43
C VAL A 73 4.26 -1.65 8.97
N GLU A 74 3.99 -2.55 9.91
CA GLU A 74 3.81 -3.97 9.66
C GLU A 74 2.33 -4.28 9.36
N TYR A 75 2.13 -5.11 8.35
CA TYR A 75 0.83 -5.56 7.87
C TYR A 75 0.85 -7.07 7.62
N GLU A 76 -0.34 -7.65 7.48
CA GLU A 76 -0.50 -9.03 7.05
C GLU A 76 -1.70 -9.14 6.09
N PHE A 77 -1.58 -9.96 5.05
CA PHE A 77 -2.71 -10.30 4.20
C PHE A 77 -3.53 -11.46 4.77
N SER A 78 -4.85 -11.40 4.58
CA SER A 78 -5.77 -12.48 4.96
C SER A 78 -6.89 -12.68 3.92
N GLY A 79 -7.62 -13.79 4.09
CA GLY A 79 -8.75 -14.15 3.21
C GLY A 79 -8.35 -14.59 1.80
N CYS A 80 -7.16 -15.18 1.63
CA CYS A 80 -6.73 -15.82 0.38
C CYS A 80 -7.49 -17.13 0.17
N SER A 81 -8.00 -17.37 -1.05
CA SER A 81 -8.63 -18.63 -1.41
C SER A 81 -7.64 -19.58 -2.10
N GLY A 82 -7.14 -20.57 -1.36
CA GLY A 82 -6.14 -21.53 -1.85
C GLY A 82 -4.74 -20.94 -2.01
N ASP A 83 -3.80 -21.76 -2.48
CA ASP A 83 -2.36 -21.46 -2.43
C ASP A 83 -1.96 -20.33 -3.39
N ASN A 84 -2.79 -19.96 -4.38
CA ASN A 84 -2.52 -18.81 -5.28
C ASN A 84 -3.63 -17.75 -5.18
N GLY A 85 -4.38 -17.76 -4.08
CA GLY A 85 -5.52 -16.88 -3.89
C GLY A 85 -5.09 -15.44 -3.65
N ALA A 86 -5.63 -14.50 -4.41
CA ALA A 86 -5.49 -13.08 -4.11
C ALA A 86 -6.06 -12.78 -2.70
N PRO A 87 -5.41 -11.91 -1.91
CA PRO A 87 -5.90 -11.54 -0.60
C PRO A 87 -7.18 -10.71 -0.72
N THR A 88 -8.05 -10.81 0.29
CA THR A 88 -9.30 -10.03 0.39
C THR A 88 -9.30 -9.09 1.60
N VAL A 89 -8.36 -9.25 2.52
CA VAL A 89 -8.27 -8.51 3.78
C VAL A 89 -6.83 -8.07 4.04
N LEU A 90 -6.68 -6.88 4.60
CA LEU A 90 -5.42 -6.37 5.16
C LEU A 90 -5.57 -6.21 6.68
N LEU A 91 -4.65 -6.81 7.42
CA LEU A 91 -4.55 -6.75 8.87
C LEU A 91 -3.40 -5.85 9.30
N ASP A 92 -3.50 -5.24 10.48
CA ASP A 92 -2.36 -4.66 11.18
C ASP A 92 -1.58 -5.71 11.98
N SER A 93 -0.48 -5.29 12.61
CA SER A 93 0.38 -6.14 13.45
C SER A 93 -0.32 -6.76 14.67
N SER A 94 -1.51 -6.29 15.05
CA SER A 94 -2.33 -6.87 16.12
C SER A 94 -3.29 -7.95 15.62
N GLY A 95 -3.37 -8.14 14.30
CA GLY A 95 -4.32 -9.01 13.63
C GLY A 95 -5.70 -8.37 13.42
N LEU A 96 -5.84 -7.05 13.63
CA LEU A 96 -7.08 -6.34 13.39
C LEU A 96 -7.23 -6.03 11.90
N GLN A 97 -8.41 -6.26 11.34
CA GLN A 97 -8.72 -5.84 9.98
C GLN A 97 -8.77 -4.32 9.88
N ILE A 98 -7.89 -3.76 9.05
CA ILE A 98 -7.79 -2.33 8.77
C ILE A 98 -8.10 -1.98 7.32
N GLY A 99 -8.28 -2.98 6.45
CA GLY A 99 -8.53 -2.75 5.03
C GLY A 99 -9.24 -3.90 4.33
N GLY A 100 -9.89 -3.55 3.21
CA GLY A 100 -10.47 -4.51 2.27
C GLY A 100 -9.68 -4.51 0.97
N CYS A 101 -9.39 -5.70 0.44
CA CYS A 101 -8.67 -5.90 -0.80
C CYS A 101 -9.59 -6.28 -1.94
N SER A 102 -9.31 -5.73 -3.11
CA SER A 102 -9.94 -6.08 -4.37
C SER A 102 -8.86 -6.47 -5.37
N ALA A 103 -9.20 -7.38 -6.27
CA ALA A 103 -8.43 -7.65 -7.49
C ALA A 103 -9.02 -6.81 -8.63
N ASN A 104 -8.26 -5.84 -9.14
CA ASN A 104 -8.75 -4.80 -10.05
C ASN A 104 -7.98 -4.78 -11.39
N ALA A 105 -7.80 -5.97 -11.95
CA ALA A 105 -7.12 -6.29 -13.21
C ALA A 105 -5.59 -6.38 -13.14
N ASN A 106 -5.02 -7.12 -14.10
CA ASN A 106 -3.61 -7.45 -14.23
C ASN A 106 -2.87 -6.36 -15.02
N ASN A 107 -2.34 -5.36 -14.32
CA ASN A 107 -1.58 -4.28 -14.95
C ASN A 107 -0.08 -4.55 -14.89
N LYS A 108 0.56 -4.67 -16.05
CA LYS A 108 2.01 -4.85 -16.13
C LYS A 108 2.73 -3.53 -15.88
N ILE A 109 3.66 -3.55 -14.93
CA ILE A 109 4.61 -2.50 -14.60
C ILE A 109 5.96 -2.97 -15.15
N ASN A 110 6.50 -2.25 -16.13
CA ASN A 110 7.82 -2.59 -16.65
C ASN A 110 8.88 -2.02 -15.72
N CYS A 111 9.67 -2.89 -15.12
CA CYS A 111 10.76 -2.49 -14.26
C CYS A 111 12.04 -2.46 -15.07
N HIS A 112 12.66 -1.28 -15.15
CA HIS A 112 13.89 -1.07 -15.90
C HIS A 112 15.12 -1.35 -15.02
N ASP A 113 16.30 -1.22 -15.62
CA ASP A 113 17.60 -1.23 -14.92
C ASP A 113 17.91 -2.54 -14.19
N GLY A 114 17.58 -3.68 -14.81
CA GLY A 114 17.88 -5.01 -14.28
C GLY A 114 16.89 -5.52 -13.25
N ASN A 115 15.79 -4.80 -12.99
CA ASN A 115 14.69 -5.27 -12.15
C ASN A 115 13.68 -6.07 -12.96
N HIS A 116 12.94 -6.93 -12.27
CA HIS A 116 11.93 -7.79 -12.85
C HIS A 116 10.58 -7.09 -13.00
N ASP A 117 9.90 -7.32 -14.12
CA ASP A 117 8.58 -6.75 -14.36
C ASP A 117 7.57 -7.25 -13.33
N ILE A 118 6.64 -6.38 -12.93
CA ILE A 118 5.58 -6.72 -11.97
C ILE A 118 4.24 -6.73 -12.68
N ILE A 119 3.37 -7.69 -12.36
CA ILE A 119 1.94 -7.65 -12.70
C ILE A 119 1.18 -7.29 -11.44
N LYS A 120 0.62 -6.09 -11.37
CA LYS A 120 -0.30 -5.68 -10.31
C LYS A 120 -1.61 -6.46 -10.45
N HIS A 121 -2.02 -7.16 -9.41
CA HIS A 121 -3.28 -7.89 -9.36
C HIS A 121 -4.40 -7.08 -8.71
N GLY A 122 -4.07 -6.21 -7.76
CA GLY A 122 -5.08 -5.48 -7.00
C GLY A 122 -4.53 -4.54 -5.95
N THR A 123 -5.44 -4.10 -5.09
CA THR A 123 -5.18 -3.14 -4.02
C THR A 123 -6.03 -3.42 -2.79
N CYS A 124 -5.47 -3.15 -1.62
CA CYS A 124 -6.15 -3.06 -0.34
C CYS A 124 -6.28 -1.59 0.05
N THR A 125 -7.52 -1.13 0.27
CA THR A 125 -7.77 0.23 0.74
C THR A 125 -7.88 0.22 2.26
N ILE A 126 -7.03 0.97 2.95
CA ILE A 126 -7.11 1.12 4.40
C ILE A 126 -8.34 1.97 4.71
N VAL A 127 -9.28 1.40 5.44
CA VAL A 127 -10.44 2.10 5.98
C VAL A 127 -10.07 2.54 7.39
N ASN A 128 -9.47 3.73 7.51
CA ASN A 128 -9.31 4.33 8.83
C ASN A 128 -10.70 4.54 9.43
N GLY A 129 -11.03 3.75 10.45
CA GLY A 129 -12.23 3.96 11.25
C GLY A 129 -12.15 5.34 11.90
N SER A 130 -13.04 6.23 11.49
CA SER A 130 -13.37 7.47 12.18
C SER A 130 -14.12 7.22 13.48
#